data_AF-A0A3N5HGB0-F1
#
_entry.id   AF-A0A3N5HGB0-F1
#
_cell.length_a   1.000
_cell.length_b   1.000
_cell.length_c   1.000
_cell.angle_alpha   90.00
_cell.angle_beta   90.00
_cell.angle_gamma   90.00
#
_symmetry.space_group_name_H-M   'P 1'
#
loop_
_entity.id
_entity.type
_entity.pdbx_description
1 polymer ?
#
loop_
_entity_poly.entity_id
_entity_poly.type
_entity_poly.pdbx_seq_one_letter_code
_entity_poly.pdbx_strand_id
1 'polypeptide(L)'
;MANALFWRETRARLLGGCLVSAASIQEGRQGGKQPGHEQPLRRRGPAPAQKPQSQAAPEAHALPRPLQAADGPGARRPPGGGNRHPYRARAVRRVIDNGFIADNVELVNQYFAVMLAVVLVLAVGSATRFYFVMWLGERVVADIRDAVFSHLLHLSPSFYETQRTGEVLSRLTADTTQIKSAFSSTASIALRNLVMLIGTVAMMVYTSPRLAGLSLLAIPLVVLPLVIYGRKVRSLSREAQDELANSAAFAQERLNAMTTVQSNVQERASQSVFAAATERAFGAAARRTFARAVLTAAIISVALGSIVLLLWYGASEVLNGNLTSGTLSQFLIYAILAASSLGQLSEVWGEVQLAAGAAERISELLDEKPGIAPP
;
A
#
# COMPACT_ATOMS: atom_id res chain seq x y z
N MET A 1 0.29 16.30 -2.54
CA MET A 1 0.79 15.53 -1.37
C MET A 1 0.30 14.08 -1.31
N ALA A 2 -0.87 13.72 -1.87
CA ALA A 2 -1.33 12.33 -1.96
C ALA A 2 -0.47 11.39 -2.84
N ASN A 3 0.31 11.93 -3.79
CA ASN A 3 1.16 11.14 -4.68
C ASN A 3 2.42 10.59 -3.97
N ALA A 4 2.96 11.31 -2.98
CA ALA A 4 4.19 10.89 -2.28
C ALA A 4 4.00 9.69 -1.34
N LEU A 5 2.77 9.50 -0.82
CA LEU A 5 2.41 8.36 0.02
C LEU A 5 2.18 7.09 -0.82
N PHE A 6 1.43 7.20 -1.92
CA PHE A 6 1.24 6.08 -2.87
C PHE A 6 2.58 5.54 -3.42
N TRP A 7 3.54 6.44 -3.68
CA TRP A 7 4.89 6.04 -4.10
C TRP A 7 5.77 5.52 -2.96
N ARG A 8 5.56 5.94 -1.69
CA ARG A 8 6.21 5.32 -0.52
C ARG A 8 5.71 3.90 -0.26
N GLU A 9 4.40 3.66 -0.37
CA GLU A 9 3.79 2.33 -0.25
C GLU A 9 4.25 1.39 -1.39
N THR A 10 4.27 1.89 -2.63
CA THR A 10 4.74 1.09 -3.78
C THR A 10 6.23 0.74 -3.65
N ARG A 11 7.04 1.65 -3.08
CA ARG A 11 8.45 1.41 -2.73
C ARG A 11 8.60 0.40 -1.60
N ALA A 12 7.70 0.39 -0.62
CA ALA A 12 7.67 -0.59 0.48
C ALA A 12 7.32 -2.00 -0.02
N ARG A 13 6.32 -2.14 -0.89
CA ARG A 13 5.94 -3.42 -1.54
C ARG A 13 7.06 -4.02 -2.37
N LEU A 14 7.87 -3.17 -3.00
CA LEU A 14 8.96 -3.61 -3.86
C LEU A 14 10.29 -3.86 -3.10
N LEU A 15 10.42 -3.46 -1.83
CA LEU A 15 11.59 -3.73 -0.98
C LEU A 15 11.32 -4.82 0.07
N GLY A 16 10.09 -5.00 0.52
CA GLY A 16 9.72 -5.97 1.56
C GLY A 16 9.90 -7.44 1.16
N GLY A 17 9.82 -7.78 -0.13
CA GLY A 17 9.99 -9.15 -0.61
C GLY A 17 11.42 -9.72 -0.56
N CYS A 18 12.44 -8.90 -0.27
CA CYS A 18 13.83 -9.37 -0.12
C CYS A 18 14.45 -9.08 1.25
N LEU A 19 13.90 -8.14 2.04
CA LEU A 19 14.52 -7.74 3.31
C LEU A 19 14.16 -8.65 4.49
N VAL A 20 13.05 -9.40 4.43
CA VAL A 20 12.68 -10.34 5.49
C VAL A 20 13.67 -11.52 5.61
N SER A 21 14.41 -11.84 4.54
CA SER A 21 15.43 -12.90 4.57
C SER A 21 16.80 -12.43 5.11
N ALA A 22 17.03 -11.11 5.25
CA ALA A 22 18.31 -10.57 5.71
C ALA A 22 18.25 -10.08 7.17
N ALA A 23 17.07 -9.68 7.66
CA ALA A 23 16.90 -9.22 9.05
C ALA A 23 16.97 -10.37 10.08
N SER A 24 16.53 -11.59 9.72
CA SER A 24 16.57 -12.77 10.60
C SER A 24 17.98 -13.31 10.87
N ILE A 25 19.00 -12.88 10.12
CA ILE A 25 20.40 -13.28 10.33
C ILE A 25 21.14 -12.31 11.29
N GLN A 26 20.66 -11.07 11.47
CA GLN A 26 21.30 -10.10 12.38
C GLN A 26 20.73 -10.09 13.81
N GLU A 27 19.44 -10.38 14.02
CA GLU A 27 18.84 -10.35 15.36
C GLU A 27 19.29 -11.51 16.27
N GLY A 28 19.81 -12.61 15.70
CA GLY A 28 20.37 -13.73 16.47
C GLY A 28 21.71 -13.45 17.16
N ARG A 29 22.30 -12.25 17.04
CA ARG A 29 23.64 -11.94 17.56
C ARG A 29 23.74 -10.79 18.55
N GLN A 30 22.64 -10.09 18.88
CA GLN A 30 22.65 -8.91 19.77
C GLN A 30 21.97 -9.11 21.14
N GLY A 31 21.85 -10.36 21.61
CA GLY A 31 21.50 -10.64 23.00
C GLY A 31 22.74 -10.64 23.90
N GLY A 32 23.27 -9.48 24.29
CA GLY A 32 24.30 -9.43 25.32
C GLY A 32 25.03 -8.10 25.50
N LYS A 33 24.79 -7.47 26.67
CA LYS A 33 25.56 -6.39 27.35
C LYS A 33 25.08 -4.94 27.17
N GLN A 34 24.31 -4.49 28.16
CA GLN A 34 24.52 -3.20 28.86
C GLN A 34 25.27 -3.50 30.19
N PRO A 35 25.91 -2.54 30.91
CA PRO A 35 25.57 -1.11 31.00
C PRO A 35 26.79 -0.14 31.05
N GLY A 36 26.54 1.18 31.17
CA GLY A 36 27.54 2.12 31.69
C GLY A 36 27.41 3.58 31.23
N HIS A 37 27.27 4.47 32.21
CA HIS A 37 27.16 5.94 32.18
C HIS A 37 28.18 6.70 31.32
N GLU A 38 27.80 7.87 30.78
CA GLU A 38 28.31 9.21 31.18
C GLU A 38 27.87 10.32 30.19
N GLN A 39 27.33 11.42 30.75
CA GLN A 39 27.23 12.73 30.12
C GLN A 39 28.42 13.58 30.59
N PRO A 40 28.90 14.56 29.80
CA PRO A 40 28.58 15.94 30.17
C PRO A 40 28.44 16.96 29.02
N LEU A 41 27.48 17.87 29.22
CA LEU A 41 27.51 19.34 29.06
C LEU A 41 28.41 19.99 27.99
N ARG A 42 27.78 20.65 27.01
CA ARG A 42 28.22 21.99 26.55
C ARG A 42 27.05 22.90 26.22
N ARG A 43 26.99 24.03 26.94
CA ARG A 43 26.25 25.26 26.60
C ARG A 43 27.04 26.07 25.57
N ARG A 44 26.36 26.72 24.63
CA ARG A 44 26.64 28.12 24.19
C ARG A 44 25.56 28.66 23.24
N GLY A 45 24.86 29.70 23.71
CA GLY A 45 24.58 30.96 22.98
C GLY A 45 23.54 30.98 21.84
N PRO A 46 22.53 31.88 21.89
CA PRO A 46 21.51 32.03 20.83
C PRO A 46 21.77 33.19 19.84
N ALA A 47 20.99 33.15 18.75
CA ALA A 47 20.55 34.25 17.85
C ALA A 47 21.54 34.74 16.74
N PRO A 48 21.05 35.33 15.62
CA PRO A 48 19.75 36.03 15.49
C PRO A 48 18.85 35.69 14.28
N ALA A 49 17.63 36.19 14.44
CA ALA A 49 16.51 36.20 13.52
C ALA A 49 16.76 37.05 12.26
N GLN A 50 16.30 36.54 11.11
CA GLN A 50 16.11 37.32 9.89
C GLN A 50 14.70 37.92 9.86
N LYS A 51 14.64 39.25 9.72
CA LYS A 51 13.42 40.04 9.48
C LYS A 51 12.91 39.84 8.04
N PRO A 52 11.59 40.05 7.80
CA PRO A 52 10.95 39.82 6.52
C PRO A 52 11.25 40.93 5.52
N GLN A 53 11.55 40.56 4.27
CA GLN A 53 11.61 41.50 3.15
C GLN A 53 10.19 41.89 2.74
N SER A 54 9.85 43.15 3.01
CA SER A 54 8.76 43.92 2.44
C SER A 54 9.36 44.96 1.50
N GLN A 55 9.18 44.80 0.19
CA GLN A 55 9.29 45.84 -0.83
C GLN A 55 8.19 45.56 -1.86
N ALA A 56 7.06 46.25 -1.78
CA ALA A 56 6.79 47.55 -2.42
C ALA A 56 6.53 47.41 -3.93
N ALA A 57 5.23 47.39 -4.27
CA ALA A 57 4.72 47.83 -5.56
C ALA A 57 4.92 49.35 -5.69
N PRO A 58 5.03 49.86 -6.92
CA PRO A 58 3.94 50.69 -7.41
C PRO A 58 3.65 50.45 -8.90
N GLU A 59 2.38 50.48 -9.29
CA GLU A 59 1.85 51.48 -10.21
C GLU A 59 0.43 51.14 -10.65
N ALA A 60 -0.42 52.15 -10.51
CA ALA A 60 -1.80 52.15 -10.91
C ALA A 60 -1.90 52.46 -12.41
N HIS A 61 -2.66 51.64 -13.15
CA HIS A 61 -3.19 52.06 -14.43
C HIS A 61 -4.64 51.59 -14.62
N ALA A 62 -5.52 52.58 -14.52
CA ALA A 62 -6.77 52.80 -15.24
C ALA A 62 -7.65 51.59 -15.62
N LEU A 63 -8.78 51.51 -14.91
CA LEU A 63 -10.04 50.93 -15.41
C LEU A 63 -10.62 51.79 -16.55
N PRO A 64 -11.42 51.16 -17.44
CA PRO A 64 -12.72 51.74 -17.73
C PRO A 64 -13.88 50.76 -17.44
N ARG A 65 -14.98 51.36 -16.96
CA ARG A 65 -16.29 50.76 -16.68
C ARG A 65 -17.11 50.54 -17.99
N PRO A 66 -18.25 49.81 -17.92
CA PRO A 66 -18.78 49.00 -19.01
C PRO A 66 -19.75 49.75 -19.94
N LEU A 67 -19.80 49.31 -21.19
CA LEU A 67 -20.85 49.66 -22.14
C LEU A 67 -22.10 48.81 -21.88
N GLN A 68 -23.17 49.50 -21.54
CA GLN A 68 -24.55 49.04 -21.58
C GLN A 68 -25.00 48.84 -23.03
N ALA A 69 -25.63 47.70 -23.31
CA ALA A 69 -26.56 47.44 -24.40
C ALA A 69 -27.15 46.04 -24.11
N ALA A 70 -28.41 45.71 -24.27
CA ALA A 70 -29.67 46.40 -24.48
C ALA A 70 -30.76 45.33 -24.23
N ASP A 71 -31.94 45.73 -23.80
CA ASP A 71 -33.11 44.88 -23.56
C ASP A 71 -33.55 44.02 -24.75
N GLY A 72 -34.08 42.83 -24.45
CA GLY A 72 -34.87 42.00 -25.36
C GLY A 72 -35.56 40.83 -24.63
N PRO A 73 -36.90 40.79 -24.52
CA PRO A 73 -37.62 39.72 -23.81
C PRO A 73 -37.92 38.55 -24.77
N GLY A 74 -37.59 37.33 -24.36
CA GLY A 74 -37.76 36.14 -25.21
C GLY A 74 -37.68 34.83 -24.43
N ALA A 75 -38.68 34.59 -23.60
CA ALA A 75 -38.87 33.33 -22.87
C ALA A 75 -39.07 32.12 -23.80
N ARG A 76 -38.28 31.05 -23.61
CA ARG A 76 -38.71 29.66 -23.85
C ARG A 76 -38.08 28.73 -22.81
N ARG A 77 -38.87 28.30 -21.83
CA ARG A 77 -38.57 27.15 -20.95
C ARG A 77 -39.01 25.87 -21.67
N PRO A 78 -38.21 24.79 -21.69
CA PRO A 78 -38.73 23.45 -22.00
C PRO A 78 -39.41 22.82 -20.75
N PRO A 79 -40.47 22.00 -20.93
CA PRO A 79 -41.29 21.49 -19.84
C PRO A 79 -40.70 20.25 -19.17
N GLY A 80 -41.23 19.95 -17.99
CA GLY A 80 -40.65 19.06 -17.00
C GLY A 80 -40.50 17.60 -17.39
N GLY A 81 -39.35 17.04 -17.01
CA GLY A 81 -39.14 15.60 -16.85
C GLY A 81 -39.09 15.26 -15.37
N GLY A 82 -40.20 14.73 -14.85
CA GLY A 82 -40.21 14.09 -13.54
C GLY A 82 -39.27 12.90 -13.53
N ASN A 83 -38.31 12.88 -12.61
CA ASN A 83 -37.52 11.67 -12.35
C ASN A 83 -37.23 11.50 -10.86
N ARG A 84 -37.92 10.49 -10.33
CA ARG A 84 -37.79 9.88 -9.00
C ARG A 84 -36.32 9.80 -8.59
N HIS A 85 -35.99 10.38 -7.44
CA HIS A 85 -34.65 10.35 -6.88
C HIS A 85 -34.55 9.24 -5.82
N PRO A 86 -33.78 8.16 -6.03
CA PRO A 86 -33.25 7.38 -4.93
C PRO A 86 -32.09 8.18 -4.32
N TYR A 87 -32.30 8.62 -3.09
CA TYR A 87 -31.42 9.45 -2.28
C TYR A 87 -30.33 8.58 -1.67
N ARG A 88 -29.05 8.76 -2.07
CA ARG A 88 -27.86 8.49 -1.24
C ARG A 88 -26.47 8.75 -1.84
N ALA A 89 -26.31 9.56 -2.91
CA ALA A 89 -24.96 9.92 -3.39
C ALA A 89 -24.89 11.20 -4.24
N ARG A 90 -25.58 12.28 -3.84
CA ARG A 90 -25.73 13.51 -4.66
C ARG A 90 -25.23 14.80 -4.02
N ALA A 91 -24.58 14.75 -2.87
CA ALA A 91 -24.15 15.95 -2.15
C ALA A 91 -23.09 16.73 -2.94
N VAL A 92 -22.01 16.07 -3.36
CA VAL A 92 -20.86 16.73 -4.03
C VAL A 92 -21.26 17.32 -5.38
N ARG A 93 -21.97 16.55 -6.22
CA ARG A 93 -22.41 17.02 -7.54
C ARG A 93 -23.39 18.21 -7.45
N ARG A 94 -24.31 18.22 -6.50
CA ARG A 94 -25.24 19.35 -6.35
C ARG A 94 -24.60 20.59 -5.74
N VAL A 95 -23.60 20.45 -4.86
CA VAL A 95 -22.85 21.60 -4.35
C VAL A 95 -22.01 22.22 -5.47
N ILE A 96 -21.45 21.43 -6.38
CA ILE A 96 -20.71 21.96 -7.53
C ILE A 96 -21.67 22.57 -8.58
N ASP A 97 -22.79 21.90 -8.86
CA ASP A 97 -23.74 22.34 -9.89
C ASP A 97 -24.63 23.53 -9.41
N ASN A 98 -24.94 23.64 -8.10
CA ASN A 98 -25.89 24.63 -7.55
C ASN A 98 -25.36 25.49 -6.39
N GLY A 99 -24.12 25.26 -5.90
CA GLY A 99 -23.66 25.78 -4.60
C GLY A 99 -23.31 27.26 -4.52
N PHE A 100 -23.50 28.04 -5.59
CA PHE A 100 -23.23 29.48 -5.61
C PHE A 100 -24.31 30.32 -6.31
N ILE A 101 -25.56 29.84 -6.34
CA ILE A 101 -26.71 30.67 -6.77
C ILE A 101 -27.38 31.19 -5.49
N ALA A 102 -27.30 32.51 -5.30
CA ALA A 102 -27.33 33.23 -4.03
C ALA A 102 -28.66 33.27 -3.22
N ASP A 103 -29.62 32.35 -3.42
CA ASP A 103 -30.98 32.56 -2.91
C ASP A 103 -31.47 31.66 -1.76
N ASN A 104 -30.68 30.73 -1.19
CA ASN A 104 -31.18 29.89 -0.09
C ASN A 104 -30.12 29.46 0.96
N VAL A 105 -29.81 30.34 1.91
CA VAL A 105 -28.92 30.06 3.06
C VAL A 105 -29.40 28.88 3.91
N GLU A 106 -30.72 28.70 4.05
CA GLU A 106 -31.31 27.60 4.83
C GLU A 106 -31.07 26.21 4.20
N LEU A 107 -31.15 26.12 2.87
CA LEU A 107 -30.82 24.90 2.14
C LEU A 107 -29.34 24.54 2.31
N VAL A 108 -28.45 25.55 2.28
CA VAL A 108 -27.02 25.36 2.53
C VAL A 108 -26.78 24.80 3.93
N ASN A 109 -27.36 25.41 4.97
CA ASN A 109 -27.24 24.93 6.36
C ASN A 109 -27.73 23.49 6.53
N GLN A 110 -28.88 23.15 5.93
CA GLN A 110 -29.41 21.80 5.96
C GLN A 110 -28.47 20.79 5.27
N TYR A 111 -27.83 21.17 4.16
CA TYR A 111 -26.84 20.32 3.50
C TYR A 111 -25.61 20.05 4.36
N PHE A 112 -25.08 21.09 5.03
CA PHE A 112 -23.96 20.92 5.95
C PHE A 112 -24.34 20.06 7.17
N ALA A 113 -25.55 20.22 7.72
CA ALA A 113 -26.03 19.38 8.81
C ALA A 113 -26.15 17.91 8.42
N VAL A 114 -26.70 17.60 7.23
CA VAL A 114 -26.76 16.22 6.71
C VAL A 114 -25.36 15.67 6.45
N MET A 115 -24.45 16.48 5.91
CA MET A 115 -23.07 16.06 5.67
C MET A 115 -22.36 15.73 6.99
N LEU A 116 -22.54 16.56 8.03
CA LEU A 116 -21.99 16.33 9.36
C LEU A 116 -22.57 15.07 10.01
N ALA A 117 -23.88 14.84 9.87
CA ALA A 117 -24.52 13.61 10.34
C ALA A 117 -23.96 12.36 9.64
N VAL A 118 -23.75 12.42 8.32
CA VAL A 118 -23.13 11.32 7.55
C VAL A 118 -21.69 11.08 8.02
N VAL A 119 -20.91 12.13 8.24
CA VAL A 119 -19.53 12.02 8.76
C VAL A 119 -19.53 11.37 10.15
N LEU A 120 -20.42 11.76 11.04
CA LEU A 120 -20.55 11.16 12.38
C LEU A 120 -20.90 9.67 12.31
N VAL A 121 -21.89 9.30 11.47
CA VAL A 121 -22.27 7.90 11.26
C VAL A 121 -21.10 7.08 10.70
N LEU A 122 -20.37 7.64 9.72
CA LEU A 122 -19.18 6.99 9.16
C LEU A 122 -18.05 6.85 10.19
N ALA A 123 -17.84 7.86 11.03
CA ALA A 123 -16.82 7.85 12.06
C ALA A 123 -17.11 6.79 13.13
N VAL A 124 -18.33 6.79 13.67
CA VAL A 124 -18.77 5.79 14.67
C VAL A 124 -18.74 4.39 14.06
N GLY A 125 -19.32 4.19 12.87
CA GLY A 125 -19.31 2.89 12.20
C GLY A 125 -17.89 2.39 11.93
N SER A 126 -16.97 3.27 11.55
CA SER A 126 -15.56 2.92 11.33
C SER A 126 -14.84 2.56 12.63
N ALA A 127 -15.06 3.31 13.71
CA ALA A 127 -14.47 3.06 15.02
C ALA A 127 -14.96 1.74 15.62
N THR A 128 -16.28 1.51 15.59
CA THR A 128 -16.90 0.27 16.07
C THR A 128 -16.38 -0.94 15.30
N ARG A 129 -16.36 -0.87 13.96
CA ARG A 129 -15.79 -1.92 13.12
C ARG A 129 -14.32 -2.18 13.45
N PHE A 130 -13.51 -1.12 13.60
CA PHE A 130 -12.09 -1.25 13.94
C PHE A 130 -11.91 -1.96 15.29
N TYR A 131 -12.65 -1.55 16.32
CA TYR A 131 -12.56 -2.14 17.65
C TYR A 131 -12.90 -3.64 17.63
N PHE A 132 -14.04 -4.03 17.06
CA PHE A 132 -14.46 -5.43 17.03
C PHE A 132 -13.50 -6.33 16.25
N VAL A 133 -12.98 -5.85 15.11
CA VAL A 133 -12.02 -6.62 14.31
C VAL A 133 -10.68 -6.76 15.05
N MET A 134 -10.19 -5.71 15.70
CA MET A 134 -8.96 -5.79 16.50
C MET A 134 -9.12 -6.74 17.69
N TRP A 135 -10.23 -6.63 18.42
CA TRP A 135 -10.54 -7.51 19.55
C TRP A 135 -10.63 -8.98 19.12
N LEU A 136 -11.29 -9.27 18.00
CA LEU A 136 -11.39 -10.63 17.46
C LEU A 136 -10.00 -11.21 17.14
N GLY A 137 -9.13 -10.43 16.51
CA GLY A 137 -7.77 -10.88 16.21
C GLY A 137 -6.94 -11.19 17.45
N GLU A 138 -7.08 -10.41 18.53
CA GLU A 138 -6.45 -10.72 19.82
C GLU A 138 -6.99 -12.03 20.41
N ARG A 139 -8.31 -12.23 20.36
CA ARG A 139 -8.96 -13.43 20.90
C ARG A 139 -8.50 -14.69 20.17
N VAL A 140 -8.52 -14.67 18.84
CA VAL A 140 -8.07 -15.79 17.99
C VAL A 140 -6.63 -16.19 18.34
N VAL A 141 -5.74 -15.21 18.54
CA VAL A 141 -4.33 -15.48 18.84
C VAL A 141 -4.13 -15.99 20.25
N ALA A 142 -4.91 -15.50 21.21
CA ALA A 142 -4.91 -16.03 22.56
C ALA A 142 -5.32 -17.51 22.56
N ASP A 143 -6.41 -17.85 21.86
CA ASP A 143 -6.90 -19.23 21.76
C ASP A 143 -5.88 -20.14 21.03
N ILE A 144 -5.23 -19.66 19.95
CA ILE A 144 -4.15 -20.40 19.26
C ILE A 144 -2.95 -20.62 20.18
N ARG A 145 -2.49 -19.59 20.90
CA ARG A 145 -1.33 -19.70 21.79
C ARG A 145 -1.59 -20.67 22.94
N ASP A 146 -2.79 -20.65 23.50
CA ASP A 146 -3.19 -21.58 24.55
C ASP A 146 -3.25 -23.02 24.03
N ALA A 147 -3.86 -23.25 22.85
CA ALA A 147 -3.92 -24.56 22.23
C ALA A 147 -2.52 -25.12 21.89
N VAL A 148 -1.66 -24.32 21.27
CA VAL A 148 -0.29 -24.73 20.93
C VAL A 148 0.53 -25.00 22.18
N PHE A 149 0.46 -24.12 23.18
CA PHE A 149 1.20 -24.32 24.43
C PHE A 149 0.74 -25.57 25.17
N SER A 150 -0.58 -25.81 25.25
CA SER A 150 -1.15 -27.02 25.83
C SER A 150 -0.68 -28.29 25.08
N HIS A 151 -0.68 -28.27 23.74
CA HIS A 151 -0.19 -29.39 22.94
C HIS A 151 1.30 -29.68 23.16
N LEU A 152 2.12 -28.63 23.23
CA LEU A 152 3.55 -28.73 23.52
C LEU A 152 3.83 -29.45 24.85
N LEU A 153 3.00 -29.22 25.88
CA LEU A 153 3.18 -29.89 27.17
C LEU A 153 2.91 -31.41 27.13
N HIS A 154 2.18 -31.90 26.11
CA HIS A 154 1.85 -33.32 25.95
C HIS A 154 2.78 -34.04 24.96
N LEU A 155 3.68 -33.32 24.29
CA LEU A 155 4.64 -33.91 23.35
C LEU A 155 5.75 -34.68 24.07
N SER A 156 6.23 -35.74 23.42
CA SER A 156 7.26 -36.61 24.00
C SER A 156 8.64 -35.91 24.09
N PRO A 157 9.51 -36.28 25.05
CA PRO A 157 10.86 -35.71 25.16
C PRO A 157 11.69 -35.80 23.88
N SER A 158 11.49 -36.84 23.06
CA SER A 158 12.19 -37.03 21.77
C SER A 158 11.95 -35.89 20.77
N PHE A 159 10.78 -35.25 20.82
CA PHE A 159 10.51 -34.05 20.02
C PHE A 159 11.45 -32.90 20.38
N TYR A 160 11.75 -32.72 21.67
CA TYR A 160 12.62 -31.66 22.18
C TYR A 160 14.11 -31.95 22.01
N GLU A 161 14.48 -33.20 21.76
CA GLU A 161 15.85 -33.59 21.42
C GLU A 161 16.17 -33.33 19.93
N THR A 162 15.15 -33.37 19.08
CA THR A 162 15.27 -33.15 17.62
C THR A 162 15.00 -31.70 17.21
N GLN A 163 14.07 -31.01 17.88
CA GLN A 163 13.75 -29.60 17.63
C GLN A 163 14.45 -28.68 18.63
N ARG A 164 15.03 -27.57 18.12
CA ARG A 164 15.56 -26.52 19.00
C ARG A 164 14.41 -25.82 19.71
N THR A 165 14.44 -25.77 21.04
CA THR A 165 13.42 -25.07 21.85
C THR A 165 13.21 -23.60 21.43
N GLY A 166 14.26 -22.95 20.92
CA GLY A 166 14.17 -21.59 20.37
C GLY A 166 13.33 -21.48 19.08
N GLU A 167 13.29 -22.53 18.25
CA GLU A 167 12.42 -22.58 17.07
C GLU A 167 10.95 -22.69 17.47
N VAL A 168 10.64 -23.55 18.43
CA VAL A 168 9.28 -23.71 18.99
C VAL A 168 8.77 -22.39 19.58
N LEU A 169 9.61 -21.69 20.35
CA LEU A 169 9.27 -20.38 20.92
C LEU A 169 9.07 -19.32 19.83
N SER A 170 9.89 -19.34 18.78
CA SER A 170 9.73 -18.45 17.62
C SER A 170 8.39 -18.70 16.92
N ARG A 171 7.98 -19.95 16.69
CA ARG A 171 6.64 -20.28 16.15
C ARG A 171 5.53 -19.76 17.07
N LEU A 172 5.61 -20.04 18.37
CA LEU A 172 4.60 -19.60 19.34
C LEU A 172 4.43 -18.07 19.40
N THR A 173 5.48 -17.30 19.12
CA THR A 173 5.47 -15.83 19.24
C THR A 173 5.36 -15.12 17.89
N ALA A 174 6.29 -15.36 16.96
CA ALA A 174 6.39 -14.69 15.68
C ALA A 174 5.31 -15.15 14.69
N ASP A 175 5.11 -16.47 14.52
CA ASP A 175 4.11 -16.99 13.57
C ASP A 175 2.69 -16.66 14.03
N THR A 176 2.39 -16.78 15.33
CA THR A 176 1.08 -16.36 15.87
C THR A 176 0.84 -14.86 15.73
N THR A 177 1.89 -14.02 15.75
CA THR A 177 1.77 -12.58 15.48
C THR A 177 1.48 -12.29 14.01
N GLN A 178 2.04 -13.08 13.07
CA GLN A 178 1.66 -12.97 11.66
C GLN A 178 0.19 -13.35 11.45
N ILE A 179 -0.28 -14.44 12.07
CA ILE A 179 -1.70 -14.83 12.04
C ILE A 179 -2.59 -13.74 12.63
N LYS A 180 -2.19 -13.14 13.77
CA LYS A 180 -2.89 -12.00 14.38
C LYS A 180 -3.16 -10.89 13.37
N SER A 181 -2.12 -10.51 12.63
CA SER A 181 -2.22 -9.39 11.68
C SER A 181 -3.25 -9.67 10.58
N ALA A 182 -3.40 -10.93 10.14
CA ALA A 182 -4.40 -11.32 9.16
C ALA A 182 -5.84 -11.16 9.68
N PHE A 183 -6.11 -11.62 10.90
CA PHE A 183 -7.45 -11.56 11.51
C PHE A 183 -7.80 -10.20 12.14
N SER A 184 -6.84 -9.28 12.27
CA SER A 184 -7.06 -7.95 12.85
C SER A 184 -6.92 -6.83 11.79
N SER A 185 -5.75 -6.20 11.70
CA SER A 185 -5.50 -5.05 10.83
C SER A 185 -5.80 -5.34 9.37
N THR A 186 -5.34 -6.49 8.87
CA THR A 186 -5.48 -6.89 7.45
C THR A 186 -6.95 -7.10 7.10
N ALA A 187 -7.68 -7.88 7.91
CA ALA A 187 -9.12 -8.07 7.74
C ALA A 187 -9.91 -6.74 7.79
N SER A 188 -9.53 -5.84 8.69
CA SER A 188 -10.13 -4.51 8.80
C SER A 188 -9.93 -3.68 7.53
N ILE A 189 -8.70 -3.66 7.00
CA ILE A 189 -8.37 -2.96 5.76
C ILE A 189 -9.08 -3.60 4.57
N ALA A 190 -9.09 -4.93 4.50
CA ALA A 190 -9.76 -5.70 3.46
C ALA A 190 -11.26 -5.37 3.39
N LEU A 191 -11.96 -5.47 4.51
CA LEU A 191 -13.40 -5.22 4.58
C LEU A 191 -13.74 -3.78 4.18
N ARG A 192 -13.00 -2.80 4.68
CA ARG A 192 -13.18 -1.39 4.29
C ARG A 192 -12.99 -1.21 2.78
N ASN A 193 -11.92 -1.75 2.22
CA ASN A 193 -11.61 -1.56 0.81
C ASN A 193 -12.54 -2.35 -0.11
N LEU A 194 -13.06 -3.51 0.31
CA LEU A 194 -14.11 -4.22 -0.42
C LEU A 194 -15.39 -3.37 -0.51
N VAL A 195 -15.85 -2.83 0.63
CA VAL A 195 -17.03 -1.96 0.66
C VAL A 195 -16.83 -0.71 -0.20
N MET A 196 -15.66 -0.07 -0.10
CA MET A 196 -15.31 1.10 -0.91
C MET A 196 -15.23 0.76 -2.41
N LEU A 197 -14.61 -0.36 -2.77
CA LEU A 197 -14.49 -0.78 -4.16
C LEU A 197 -15.87 -1.08 -4.77
N ILE A 198 -16.68 -1.88 -4.09
CA ILE A 198 -18.04 -2.22 -4.54
C ILE A 198 -18.89 -0.95 -4.65
N GLY A 199 -18.86 -0.08 -3.63
CA GLY A 199 -19.63 1.16 -3.61
C GLY A 199 -19.22 2.13 -4.72
N THR A 200 -17.92 2.33 -4.92
CA THR A 200 -17.41 3.23 -5.98
C THR A 200 -17.68 2.69 -7.38
N VAL A 201 -17.46 1.40 -7.63
CA VAL A 201 -17.76 0.77 -8.92
C VAL A 201 -19.26 0.81 -9.22
N ALA A 202 -20.12 0.49 -8.26
CA ALA A 202 -21.57 0.59 -8.44
C ALA A 202 -22.00 2.02 -8.78
N MET A 203 -21.43 3.02 -8.10
CA MET A 203 -21.69 4.43 -8.38
C MET A 203 -21.14 4.89 -9.74
N MET A 204 -20.00 4.37 -10.20
CA MET A 204 -19.47 4.62 -11.53
C MET A 204 -20.39 4.10 -12.62
N VAL A 205 -20.85 2.84 -12.49
CA VAL A 205 -21.78 2.21 -13.45
C VAL A 205 -23.11 2.97 -13.48
N TYR A 206 -23.63 3.37 -12.32
CA TYR A 206 -24.84 4.19 -12.23
C TYR A 206 -24.67 5.57 -12.90
N THR A 207 -23.47 6.15 -12.82
CA THR A 207 -23.19 7.50 -13.37
C THR A 207 -23.08 7.48 -14.89
N SER A 208 -22.29 6.57 -15.44
CA SER A 208 -22.19 6.36 -16.89
C SER A 208 -21.64 4.96 -17.17
N PRO A 209 -22.47 4.02 -17.67
CA PRO A 209 -22.02 2.67 -18.00
C PRO A 209 -20.91 2.65 -19.05
N ARG A 210 -20.90 3.60 -20.00
CA ARG A 210 -19.88 3.70 -21.05
C ARG A 210 -18.50 4.07 -20.48
N LEU A 211 -18.45 5.12 -19.65
CA LEU A 211 -17.21 5.53 -18.97
C LEU A 211 -16.72 4.46 -17.98
N ALA A 212 -17.65 3.82 -17.26
CA ALA A 212 -17.32 2.73 -16.35
C ALA A 212 -16.72 1.53 -17.10
N GLY A 213 -17.27 1.15 -18.25
CA GLY A 213 -16.73 0.09 -19.11
C GLY A 213 -15.32 0.41 -19.63
N LEU A 214 -15.09 1.64 -20.09
CA LEU A 214 -13.75 2.11 -20.49
C LEU A 214 -12.75 2.06 -19.32
N SER A 215 -13.18 2.45 -18.12
CA SER A 215 -12.35 2.38 -16.91
C SER A 215 -12.03 0.94 -16.51
N LEU A 216 -13.00 0.03 -16.65
CA LEU A 216 -12.80 -1.39 -16.38
C LEU A 216 -11.83 -2.02 -17.38
N LEU A 217 -11.85 -1.61 -18.65
CA LEU A 217 -10.89 -2.01 -19.68
C LEU A 217 -9.47 -1.45 -19.45
N ALA A 218 -9.34 -0.30 -18.79
CA ALA A 218 -8.03 0.22 -18.39
C ALA A 218 -7.32 -0.67 -17.37
N ILE A 219 -8.06 -1.40 -16.53
CA ILE A 219 -7.49 -2.32 -15.54
C ILE A 219 -6.66 -3.44 -16.18
N PRO A 220 -7.20 -4.31 -17.06
CA PRO A 220 -6.40 -5.34 -17.71
C PRO A 220 -5.28 -4.75 -18.57
N LEU A 221 -5.45 -3.56 -19.14
CA LEU A 221 -4.39 -2.87 -19.88
C LEU A 221 -3.17 -2.57 -19.00
N VAL A 222 -3.38 -2.24 -17.72
CA VAL A 222 -2.31 -2.03 -16.73
C VAL A 222 -1.80 -3.36 -16.15
N VAL A 223 -2.70 -4.28 -15.82
CA VAL A 223 -2.37 -5.53 -15.10
C VAL A 223 -1.71 -6.56 -16.00
N LEU A 224 -2.09 -6.67 -17.27
CA LEU A 224 -1.59 -7.71 -18.16
C LEU A 224 -0.08 -7.55 -18.45
N PRO A 225 0.44 -6.36 -18.83
CA PRO A 225 1.88 -6.15 -18.97
C PRO A 225 2.64 -6.40 -17.66
N LEU A 226 2.04 -6.04 -16.53
CA LEU A 226 2.61 -6.28 -15.21
C LEU A 226 2.81 -7.78 -14.94
N VAL A 227 1.80 -8.61 -15.21
CA VAL A 227 1.88 -10.06 -14.97
C VAL A 227 2.88 -10.72 -15.92
N ILE A 228 2.85 -10.34 -17.20
CA ILE A 228 3.73 -10.92 -18.23
C ILE A 228 5.20 -10.56 -17.92
N TYR A 229 5.49 -9.28 -17.72
CA TYR A 229 6.85 -8.81 -17.53
C TYR A 229 7.36 -9.06 -16.10
N GLY A 230 6.47 -9.14 -15.12
CA GLY A 230 6.78 -9.53 -13.74
C GLY A 230 7.43 -10.91 -13.64
N ARG A 231 7.08 -11.87 -14.52
CA ARG A 231 7.75 -13.18 -14.60
C ARG A 231 9.24 -13.05 -14.94
N LYS A 232 9.58 -12.16 -15.87
CA LYS A 232 10.98 -11.87 -16.25
C LYS A 232 11.75 -11.24 -15.09
N VAL A 233 11.16 -10.28 -14.38
CA VAL A 233 11.75 -9.68 -13.18
C VAL A 233 11.97 -10.73 -12.08
N ARG A 234 11.04 -11.68 -11.91
CA ARG A 234 11.17 -12.78 -10.95
C ARG A 234 12.32 -13.72 -11.30
N SER A 235 12.47 -14.07 -12.57
CA SER A 235 13.58 -14.90 -13.05
C SER A 235 14.93 -14.20 -12.82
N LEU A 236 15.08 -12.94 -13.22
CA LEU A 236 16.30 -12.15 -12.97
C LEU A 236 16.60 -11.95 -11.48
N SER A 237 15.55 -11.93 -10.65
CA SER A 237 15.72 -11.85 -9.19
C SER A 237 16.32 -13.12 -8.61
N ARG A 238 15.96 -14.30 -9.14
CA ARG A 238 16.56 -15.58 -8.74
C ARG A 238 18.02 -15.65 -9.18
N GLU A 239 18.31 -15.32 -10.44
CA GLU A 239 19.69 -15.27 -10.96
C GLU A 239 20.59 -14.37 -10.11
N ALA A 240 20.11 -13.18 -9.72
CA ALA A 240 20.86 -12.27 -8.85
C ALA A 240 21.08 -12.84 -7.43
N GLN A 241 20.13 -13.61 -6.90
CA GLN A 241 20.27 -14.29 -5.61
C GLN A 241 21.26 -15.45 -5.70
N ASP A 242 21.24 -16.21 -6.79
CA ASP A 242 22.14 -17.35 -7.00
C ASP A 242 23.59 -16.89 -7.12
N GLU A 243 23.87 -15.83 -7.89
CA GLU A 243 25.22 -15.25 -7.98
C GLU A 243 25.70 -14.67 -6.64
N LEU A 244 24.80 -14.02 -5.89
CA LEU A 244 25.11 -13.55 -4.54
C LEU A 244 25.45 -14.72 -3.60
N ALA A 245 24.65 -15.78 -3.62
CA ALA A 245 24.90 -16.98 -2.82
C ALA A 245 26.23 -17.65 -3.20
N ASN A 246 26.56 -17.74 -4.49
CA ASN A 246 27.83 -18.30 -4.97
C ASN A 246 29.04 -17.49 -4.46
N SER A 247 28.98 -16.15 -4.54
CA SER A 247 30.05 -15.29 -4.01
C SER A 247 30.21 -15.45 -2.48
N ALA A 248 29.10 -15.54 -1.74
CA ALA A 248 29.12 -15.75 -0.30
C ALA A 248 29.69 -17.13 0.07
N ALA A 249 29.32 -18.18 -0.67
CA ALA A 249 29.84 -19.53 -0.49
C ALA A 249 31.35 -19.58 -0.71
N PHE A 250 31.85 -18.96 -1.78
CA PHE A 250 33.29 -18.85 -2.03
C PHE A 250 34.02 -18.12 -0.90
N ALA A 251 33.47 -17.00 -0.42
CA ALA A 251 34.05 -16.28 0.71
C ALA A 251 34.08 -17.15 1.98
N GLN A 252 33.00 -17.87 2.26
CA GLN A 252 32.92 -18.78 3.40
C GLN A 252 33.96 -19.90 3.33
N GLU A 253 34.14 -20.52 2.15
CA GLU A 253 35.15 -21.55 1.91
C GLU A 253 36.56 -21.01 2.17
N ARG A 254 36.89 -19.84 1.61
CA ARG A 254 38.22 -19.23 1.77
C ARG A 254 38.50 -18.77 3.20
N LEU A 255 37.51 -18.22 3.89
CA LEU A 255 37.65 -17.79 5.29
C LEU A 255 37.78 -18.99 6.25
N ASN A 256 37.04 -20.07 6.01
CA ASN A 256 37.18 -21.31 6.79
C ASN A 256 38.56 -21.97 6.57
N ALA A 257 39.13 -21.83 5.37
CA ALA A 257 40.45 -22.36 5.02
C ALA A 257 41.57 -21.30 5.04
N MET A 258 41.44 -20.24 5.85
CA MET A 258 42.35 -19.07 5.80
C MET A 258 43.82 -19.45 6.01
N THR A 259 44.11 -20.37 6.94
CA THR A 259 45.48 -20.85 7.19
C THR A 259 46.07 -21.54 5.95
N THR A 260 45.27 -22.30 5.20
CA THR A 260 45.70 -22.93 3.95
C THR A 260 45.93 -21.91 2.85
N VAL A 261 45.09 -20.88 2.77
CA VAL A 261 45.26 -19.78 1.79
C VAL A 261 46.57 -19.03 2.05
N GLN A 262 46.87 -18.71 3.32
CA GLN A 262 48.08 -17.99 3.70
C GLN A 262 49.35 -18.85 3.57
N SER A 263 49.29 -20.13 3.95
CA SER A 263 50.45 -21.03 3.84
C SER A 263 50.86 -21.30 2.38
N ASN A 264 49.92 -21.17 1.45
CA ASN A 264 50.17 -21.28 0.01
C ASN A 264 50.35 -19.92 -0.69
N VAL A 265 50.31 -18.80 0.04
CA VAL A 265 50.45 -17.43 -0.51
C VAL A 265 49.43 -17.13 -1.62
N GLN A 266 48.18 -17.59 -1.44
CA GLN A 266 47.09 -17.53 -2.42
C GLN A 266 46.11 -16.36 -2.17
N GLU A 267 46.47 -15.36 -1.36
CA GLU A 267 45.56 -14.27 -0.99
C GLU A 267 45.14 -13.44 -2.19
N ARG A 268 46.10 -13.05 -3.05
CA ARG A 268 45.81 -12.26 -4.26
C ARG A 268 44.98 -13.03 -5.29
N ALA A 269 45.24 -14.32 -5.45
CA ALA A 269 44.46 -15.17 -6.34
C ALA A 269 43.03 -15.37 -5.82
N SER A 270 42.87 -15.56 -4.51
CA SER A 270 41.54 -15.66 -3.88
C SER A 270 40.79 -14.34 -3.98
N GLN A 271 41.47 -13.21 -3.82
CA GLN A 271 40.91 -11.87 -4.00
C GLN A 271 40.43 -11.65 -5.45
N SER A 272 41.21 -12.02 -6.46
CA SER A 272 40.82 -11.81 -7.87
C SER A 272 39.61 -12.66 -8.26
N VAL A 273 39.54 -13.91 -7.78
CA VAL A 273 38.37 -14.77 -7.99
C VAL A 273 37.14 -14.22 -7.28
N PHE A 274 37.27 -13.76 -6.03
CA PHE A 274 36.16 -13.15 -5.30
C PHE A 274 35.69 -11.84 -5.96
N ALA A 275 36.61 -11.02 -6.46
CA ALA A 275 36.29 -9.80 -7.20
C ALA A 275 35.49 -10.11 -8.47
N ALA A 276 35.90 -11.13 -9.24
CA ALA A 276 35.17 -11.57 -10.42
C ALA A 276 33.78 -12.15 -10.08
N ALA A 277 33.64 -12.89 -8.98
CA ALA A 277 32.34 -13.37 -8.50
C ALA A 277 31.42 -12.21 -8.07
N THR A 278 31.98 -11.21 -7.38
CA THR A 278 31.25 -10.01 -6.96
C THR A 278 30.77 -9.20 -8.16
N GLU A 279 31.60 -9.06 -9.20
CA GLU A 279 31.22 -8.36 -10.44
C GLU A 279 30.10 -9.08 -11.20
N ARG A 280 30.10 -10.42 -11.22
CA ARG A 280 28.99 -11.21 -11.78
C ARG A 280 27.69 -10.99 -11.01
N ALA A 281 27.75 -11.01 -9.68
CA ALA A 281 26.61 -10.72 -8.81
C ALA A 281 26.08 -9.29 -9.03
N PHE A 282 26.98 -8.31 -9.18
CA PHE A 282 26.62 -6.94 -9.54
C PHE A 282 25.93 -6.87 -10.90
N GLY A 283 26.48 -7.51 -11.93
CA GLY A 283 25.88 -7.55 -13.28
C GLY A 283 24.48 -8.16 -13.29
N ALA A 284 24.27 -9.26 -12.57
CA ALA A 284 22.95 -9.87 -12.41
C ALA A 284 21.97 -8.93 -11.67
N ALA A 285 22.41 -8.30 -10.59
CA ALA A 285 21.62 -7.32 -9.83
C ALA A 285 21.28 -6.06 -10.67
N ALA A 286 22.21 -5.60 -11.52
CA ALA A 286 22.00 -4.48 -12.43
C ALA A 286 20.96 -4.83 -13.51
N ARG A 287 21.04 -6.01 -14.13
CA ARG A 287 20.03 -6.51 -15.08
C ARG A 287 18.64 -6.60 -14.45
N ARG A 288 18.54 -7.15 -13.24
CA ARG A 288 17.30 -7.19 -12.44
C ARG A 288 16.75 -5.78 -12.19
N THR A 289 17.61 -4.86 -11.77
CA THR A 289 17.24 -3.47 -11.46
C THR A 289 16.76 -2.72 -12.70
N PHE A 290 17.47 -2.87 -13.83
CA PHE A 290 17.06 -2.29 -15.10
C PHE A 290 15.70 -2.82 -15.57
N ALA A 291 15.50 -4.15 -15.52
CA ALA A 291 14.21 -4.74 -15.86
C ALA A 291 13.08 -4.18 -14.97
N ARG A 292 13.32 -4.03 -13.66
CA ARG A 292 12.36 -3.43 -12.75
C ARG A 292 12.11 -1.94 -13.03
N ALA A 293 13.13 -1.18 -13.42
CA ALA A 293 12.98 0.22 -13.83
C ALA A 293 12.10 0.35 -15.08
N VAL A 294 12.35 -0.47 -16.11
CA VAL A 294 11.53 -0.54 -17.33
C VAL A 294 10.08 -0.90 -17.02
N LEU A 295 9.87 -1.91 -16.15
CA LEU A 295 8.53 -2.28 -15.71
C LEU A 295 7.81 -1.12 -15.02
N THR A 296 8.52 -0.42 -14.13
CA THR A 296 7.96 0.73 -13.41
C THR A 296 7.58 1.86 -14.38
N ALA A 297 8.47 2.20 -15.31
CA ALA A 297 8.19 3.19 -16.35
C ALA A 297 6.96 2.82 -17.20
N ALA A 298 6.88 1.57 -17.66
CA ALA A 298 5.73 1.07 -18.43
C ALA A 298 4.41 1.18 -17.64
N ILE A 299 4.41 0.80 -16.36
CA ILE A 299 3.22 0.91 -15.49
C ILE A 299 2.78 2.38 -15.36
N ILE A 300 3.72 3.30 -15.11
CA ILE A 300 3.41 4.73 -14.99
C ILE A 300 2.82 5.25 -16.30
N SER A 301 3.46 4.93 -17.43
CA SER A 301 3.01 5.39 -18.75
C SER A 301 1.62 4.88 -19.09
N VAL A 302 1.33 3.59 -18.84
CA VAL A 302 -0.01 3.02 -19.11
C VAL A 302 -1.05 3.58 -18.14
N ALA A 303 -0.73 3.69 -16.85
CA ALA A 303 -1.66 4.23 -15.86
C ALA A 303 -2.02 5.69 -16.14
N LEU A 304 -1.03 6.57 -16.32
CA LEU A 304 -1.27 7.98 -16.66
C LEU A 304 -1.90 8.14 -18.04
N GLY A 305 -1.46 7.36 -19.02
CA GLY A 305 -2.06 7.32 -20.35
C GLY A 305 -3.54 6.95 -20.31
N SER A 306 -3.92 5.97 -19.49
CA SER A 306 -5.32 5.57 -19.32
C SER A 306 -6.18 6.68 -18.72
N ILE A 307 -5.64 7.44 -17.75
CA ILE A 307 -6.34 8.59 -17.16
C ILE A 307 -6.52 9.70 -18.21
N VAL A 308 -5.47 10.00 -18.98
CA VAL A 308 -5.55 11.01 -20.05
C VAL A 308 -6.59 10.60 -21.11
N LEU A 309 -6.60 9.34 -21.53
CA LEU A 309 -7.60 8.82 -22.48
C LEU A 309 -9.02 8.89 -21.92
N LEU A 310 -9.21 8.54 -20.64
CA LEU A 310 -10.50 8.65 -19.94
C LEU A 310 -10.98 10.09 -19.85
N LEU A 311 -10.08 11.02 -19.51
CA LEU A 311 -10.37 12.45 -19.45
C LEU A 311 -10.72 13.02 -20.82
N TRP A 312 -9.96 12.66 -21.85
CA TRP A 312 -10.23 13.10 -23.21
C TRP A 312 -11.60 12.62 -23.68
N TYR A 313 -11.89 11.33 -23.52
CA TYR A 313 -13.19 10.77 -23.87
C TYR A 313 -14.32 11.43 -23.05
N GLY A 314 -14.15 11.55 -21.72
CA GLY A 314 -15.12 12.20 -20.84
C GLY A 314 -15.36 13.67 -21.18
N ALA A 315 -14.31 14.42 -21.54
CA ALA A 315 -14.43 15.81 -22.00
C ALA A 315 -15.19 15.90 -23.33
N SER A 316 -14.96 14.97 -24.26
CA SER A 316 -15.71 14.92 -25.53
C SER A 316 -17.21 14.69 -25.30
N GLU A 317 -17.57 13.85 -24.33
CA GLU A 317 -18.98 13.59 -23.97
C GLU A 317 -19.64 14.80 -23.29
N VAL A 318 -18.86 15.62 -22.58
CA VAL A 318 -19.34 16.89 -22.03
C VAL A 318 -19.60 17.90 -23.14
N LEU A 319 -18.69 17.99 -24.13
CA LEU A 319 -18.86 18.86 -25.30
C LEU A 319 -20.07 18.45 -26.16
N ASN A 320 -20.35 17.14 -26.24
CA ASN A 320 -21.52 16.60 -26.96
C ASN A 320 -22.84 16.73 -26.18
N GLY A 321 -22.81 17.26 -24.94
CA GLY A 321 -24.00 17.44 -24.11
C GLY A 321 -24.54 16.17 -23.45
N ASN A 322 -23.86 15.03 -23.57
CA ASN A 322 -24.26 13.75 -22.96
C ASN A 322 -23.96 13.69 -21.46
N LEU A 323 -22.98 14.47 -21.00
CA LEU A 323 -22.49 14.51 -19.62
C LEU A 323 -22.32 15.95 -19.14
N THR A 324 -22.57 16.22 -17.85
CA THR A 324 -22.23 17.51 -17.24
C THR A 324 -20.80 17.49 -16.70
N SER A 325 -20.14 18.65 -16.61
CA SER A 325 -18.82 18.79 -16.00
C SER A 325 -18.78 18.31 -14.53
N GLY A 326 -19.84 18.57 -13.76
CA GLY A 326 -19.99 18.06 -12.39
C GLY A 326 -20.09 16.52 -12.34
N THR A 327 -20.74 15.90 -13.32
CA THR A 327 -20.83 14.43 -13.41
C THR A 327 -19.48 13.80 -13.75
N LEU A 328 -18.72 14.40 -14.67
CA LEU A 328 -17.36 13.95 -14.99
C LEU A 328 -16.43 14.07 -13.76
N SER A 329 -16.49 15.20 -13.05
CA SER A 329 -15.68 15.42 -11.84
C SER A 329 -16.01 14.40 -10.74
N GLN A 330 -17.29 14.12 -10.52
CA GLN A 330 -17.74 13.08 -9.59
C GLN A 330 -17.23 11.68 -10.02
N PHE A 331 -17.29 11.37 -11.31
CA PHE A 331 -16.80 10.11 -11.85
C PHE A 331 -15.29 9.92 -11.59
N LEU A 332 -14.48 10.97 -11.79
CA LEU A 332 -13.04 10.92 -11.53
C LEU A 332 -12.73 10.65 -10.05
N ILE A 333 -13.47 11.27 -9.12
CA ILE A 333 -13.33 11.00 -7.69
C ILE A 333 -13.61 9.52 -7.39
N TYR A 334 -14.68 8.96 -7.97
CA TYR A 334 -14.99 7.53 -7.80
C TYR A 334 -13.94 6.63 -8.42
N ALA A 335 -13.40 6.96 -9.59
CA ALA A 335 -12.35 6.20 -10.24
C ALA A 335 -11.06 6.17 -9.40
N ILE A 336 -10.66 7.31 -8.84
CA ILE A 336 -9.48 7.39 -7.95
C ILE A 336 -9.69 6.56 -6.69
N LEU A 337 -10.87 6.67 -6.06
CA LEU A 337 -11.20 5.88 -4.87
C LEU A 337 -11.20 4.37 -5.19
N ALA A 338 -11.83 3.95 -6.29
CA ALA A 338 -11.85 2.56 -6.74
C ALA A 338 -10.43 2.02 -6.99
N ALA A 339 -9.59 2.78 -7.71
CA ALA A 339 -8.20 2.41 -7.97
C ALA A 339 -7.39 2.27 -6.67
N SER A 340 -7.57 3.21 -5.73
CA SER A 340 -6.88 3.16 -4.43
C SER A 340 -7.30 1.96 -3.57
N SER A 341 -8.59 1.59 -3.61
CA SER A 341 -9.11 0.43 -2.88
C SER A 341 -8.66 -0.88 -3.50
N LEU A 342 -8.64 -0.98 -4.83
CA LEU A 342 -8.07 -2.14 -5.53
C LEU A 342 -6.57 -2.32 -5.23
N GLY A 343 -5.83 -1.21 -5.17
CA GLY A 343 -4.42 -1.19 -4.79
C GLY A 343 -4.19 -1.73 -3.37
N GLN A 344 -4.98 -1.30 -2.39
CA GLN A 344 -4.92 -1.80 -1.00
C GLN A 344 -5.35 -3.27 -0.89
N LEU A 345 -6.36 -3.70 -1.64
CA LEU A 345 -6.78 -5.11 -1.66
C LEU A 345 -5.70 -6.06 -2.19
N SER A 346 -4.90 -5.59 -3.15
CA SER A 346 -3.73 -6.34 -3.62
C SER A 346 -2.64 -6.47 -2.54
N GLU A 347 -2.67 -5.63 -1.51
CA GLU A 347 -1.67 -5.53 -0.42
C GLU A 347 -2.04 -6.55 0.65
N VAL A 348 -3.32 -6.50 1.03
CA VAL A 348 -4.02 -7.50 1.83
C VAL A 348 -3.78 -8.91 1.29
N TRP A 349 -3.88 -9.13 -0.02
CA TRP A 349 -3.61 -10.47 -0.59
C TRP A 349 -2.21 -10.98 -0.28
N GLY A 350 -1.19 -10.11 -0.32
CA GLY A 350 0.18 -10.47 0.05
C GLY A 350 0.32 -10.80 1.53
N GLU A 351 -0.29 -10.01 2.41
CA GLU A 351 -0.30 -10.24 3.87
C GLU A 351 -1.03 -11.55 4.23
N VAL A 352 -2.15 -11.84 3.57
CA VAL A 352 -2.89 -13.09 3.74
C VAL A 352 -2.03 -14.29 3.35
N GLN A 353 -1.27 -14.22 2.25
CA GLN A 353 -0.38 -15.31 1.85
C GLN A 353 0.75 -15.56 2.85
N LEU A 354 1.29 -14.50 3.48
CA LEU A 354 2.28 -14.63 4.54
C LEU A 354 1.68 -15.31 5.78
N ALA A 355 0.48 -14.86 6.19
CA ALA A 355 -0.22 -15.44 7.33
C ALA A 355 -0.64 -16.90 7.08
N ALA A 356 -1.00 -17.26 5.85
CA ALA A 356 -1.30 -18.64 5.47
C ALA A 356 -0.09 -19.56 5.68
N GLY A 357 1.11 -19.12 5.27
CA GLY A 357 2.35 -19.89 5.53
C GLY A 357 2.70 -19.99 7.01
N ALA A 358 2.40 -18.97 7.82
CA ALA A 358 2.56 -19.04 9.28
C ALA A 358 1.53 -20.00 9.92
N ALA A 359 0.29 -19.99 9.45
CA ALA A 359 -0.76 -20.91 9.89
C ALA A 359 -0.42 -22.38 9.56
N GLU A 360 0.13 -22.65 8.37
CA GLU A 360 0.58 -23.98 7.97
C GLU A 360 1.63 -24.53 8.96
N ARG A 361 2.66 -23.75 9.30
CA ARG A 361 3.69 -24.16 10.28
C ARG A 361 3.16 -24.41 11.69
N ILE A 362 2.12 -23.67 12.10
CA ILE A 362 1.45 -23.88 13.39
C ILE A 362 0.57 -25.13 13.34
N SER A 363 -0.11 -25.39 12.22
CA SER A 363 -0.88 -26.61 12.01
C SER A 363 0.03 -27.84 12.05
N GLU A 364 1.16 -27.81 11.34
CA GLU A 364 2.17 -28.88 11.38
C GLU A 364 2.63 -29.18 12.83
N LEU A 365 2.77 -28.16 13.67
CA LEU A 365 3.15 -28.33 15.06
C LEU A 365 2.03 -28.94 15.91
N LEU A 366 0.77 -28.61 15.64
CA LEU A 366 -0.41 -29.17 16.30
C LEU A 366 -0.73 -30.59 15.82
N ASP A 367 -0.37 -30.94 14.59
CA ASP A 367 -0.58 -32.26 14.00
C ASP A 367 0.49 -33.28 14.44
N GLU A 368 1.58 -32.81 15.05
CA GLU A 368 2.61 -33.68 15.63
C GLU A 368 2.02 -34.56 16.74
N LYS A 369 2.24 -35.88 16.65
CA LYS A 369 1.64 -36.85 17.58
C LYS A 369 2.58 -37.15 18.75
N PRO A 370 2.07 -37.21 19.99
CA PRO A 370 2.85 -37.72 21.11
C PRO A 370 3.27 -39.18 20.84
N GLY A 371 4.57 -39.46 20.91
CA GLY A 371 5.09 -40.83 20.80
C GLY A 371 4.69 -41.76 21.95
N ILE A 372 4.11 -41.21 23.02
CA ILE A 372 3.61 -41.94 24.20
C ILE A 372 2.17 -41.50 24.42
N ALA A 373 1.22 -42.39 24.15
CA ALA A 373 -0.19 -42.18 24.48
C ALA A 373 -0.46 -42.59 25.94
N PRO A 374 -1.33 -41.90 26.68
CA PRO A 374 -1.80 -42.38 27.99
C PRO A 374 -2.52 -43.75 27.82
N PRO A 375 -2.34 -44.67 28.78
CA PRO A 375 -2.89 -46.03 28.72
C PRO A 375 -4.42 -46.10 28.75
#